data_AF-A0A846GRJ2-F1
#
_entry.id   AF-A0A846GRJ2-F1
#
_cell.length_a   1.000
_cell.length_b   1.000
_cell.length_c   1.000
_cell.angle_alpha   90.00
_cell.angle_beta   90.00
_cell.angle_gamma   90.00
#
_symmetry.space_group_name_H-M   'P 1'
#
loop_
_entity.id
_entity.type
_entity.pdbx_description
1 polymer ?
#
loop_
_entity_poly.entity_id
_entity_poly.type
_entity_poly.pdbx_seq_one_letter_code
_entity_poly.pdbx_strand_id
1 'polypeptide(L)'
;MSYFRPSVDRMTGYRPGEQPKPGTSIVKLNTNENPYPPSPQALDVLRNFDGDLLRRYPDFFAKEFCQSVSEVFGVPADWIILGNGSDELLNLLIRACAEGSDRKVVYPTPTYLLYRTLAAMQPAQVIEIPYPDDFQLPIKAIIQAQGALTFIASPNSPSAHIVPLEDLRSLAQQLSGILVVDEAYVDFATGSALPLLEEFENVILLRTLSKGYGLAGLRIGFGLAHPRLLSGLFKVKDSHNVDIVAMLVGAAAIRDQAYKNDCAEKVKASRAQLITDLCKLGFVVPDSQTNFVLATPPGGDAEQLYLALKERGILVRYYKEPRLDDKLRITVGTPEQNQVLLKELATLCSTLCYS
;
A
#
# COMPACT_ATOMS: atom_id res chain seq x y z
N MET A 1 21.49 8.61 30.13
CA MET A 1 21.17 7.30 29.51
C MET A 1 19.81 7.44 28.88
N SER A 2 19.63 6.94 27.64
CA SER A 2 18.30 6.96 27.01
C SER A 2 17.34 6.02 27.75
N TYR A 3 16.06 6.35 27.73
CA TYR A 3 14.99 5.46 28.22
C TYR A 3 14.62 4.37 27.20
N PHE A 4 15.14 4.44 25.97
CA PHE A 4 14.75 3.56 24.87
C PHE A 4 15.82 2.50 24.55
N ARG A 5 15.40 1.44 23.85
CA ARG A 5 16.33 0.42 23.34
C ARG A 5 17.29 1.04 22.31
N PRO A 6 18.52 0.53 22.17
CA PRO A 6 19.49 1.06 21.19
C PRO A 6 18.99 1.09 19.73
N SER A 7 18.10 0.17 19.32
CA SER A 7 17.50 0.20 17.98
C SER A 7 16.57 1.42 17.79
N VAL A 8 15.80 1.76 18.82
CA VAL A 8 14.87 2.90 18.83
C VAL A 8 15.62 4.22 18.88
N ASP A 9 16.72 4.31 19.65
CA ASP A 9 17.55 5.52 19.69
C ASP A 9 18.24 5.82 18.35
N ARG A 10 18.61 4.78 17.57
CA ARG A 10 19.33 4.95 16.30
C ARG A 10 18.43 5.18 15.10
N MET A 11 17.17 4.74 15.14
CA MET A 11 16.30 4.83 13.97
C MET A 11 15.83 6.26 13.72
N THR A 12 15.61 6.59 12.45
CA THR A 12 14.87 7.81 12.08
C THR A 12 13.39 7.47 11.99
N GLY A 13 12.54 8.25 12.66
CA GLY A 13 11.09 8.08 12.59
C GLY A 13 10.54 8.26 11.18
N TYR A 14 9.38 7.65 10.90
CA TYR A 14 8.68 7.82 9.63
C TYR A 14 8.40 9.31 9.36
N ARG A 15 8.77 9.78 8.18
CA ARG A 15 8.46 11.15 7.72
C ARG A 15 7.28 11.08 6.76
N PRO A 16 6.05 11.41 7.21
CA PRO A 16 4.89 11.39 6.34
C PRO A 16 5.03 12.41 5.21
N GLY A 17 4.29 12.18 4.12
CA GLY A 17 4.04 13.24 3.15
C GLY A 17 3.18 14.35 3.75
N GLU A 18 3.40 15.55 3.24
CA GLU A 18 2.68 16.74 3.66
C GLU A 18 1.16 16.54 3.62
N GLN A 19 0.46 16.98 4.67
CA GLN A 19 -0.98 16.98 4.75
C GLN A 19 -1.48 18.43 4.87
N PRO A 20 -2.47 18.86 4.06
CA PRO A 20 -3.05 20.18 4.22
C PRO A 20 -3.80 20.29 5.56
N LYS A 21 -4.00 21.52 6.04
CA LYS A 21 -4.96 21.78 7.11
C LYS A 21 -6.38 21.50 6.60
N PRO A 22 -7.27 20.90 7.41
CA PRO A 22 -8.68 20.73 7.05
C PRO A 22 -9.30 22.04 6.56
N GLY A 23 -10.07 22.00 5.46
CA GLY A 23 -10.71 23.16 4.85
C GLY A 23 -9.83 23.97 3.87
N THR A 24 -8.56 23.60 3.68
CA THR A 24 -7.74 24.19 2.62
C THR A 24 -8.17 23.63 1.26
N SER A 25 -8.58 24.49 0.32
CA SER A 25 -8.87 24.05 -1.05
C SER A 25 -7.56 23.69 -1.74
N ILE A 26 -7.31 22.39 -1.90
CA ILE A 26 -6.13 21.86 -2.60
C ILE A 26 -6.52 20.70 -3.52
N VAL A 27 -5.73 20.49 -4.56
CA VAL A 27 -5.77 19.24 -5.35
C VAL A 27 -4.80 18.25 -4.71
N LYS A 28 -5.35 17.29 -3.96
CA LYS A 28 -4.57 16.35 -3.14
C LYS A 28 -4.31 15.05 -3.90
N LEU A 29 -3.11 14.92 -4.46
CA LEU A 29 -2.69 13.78 -5.29
C LEU A 29 -1.40 13.12 -4.77
N ASN A 30 -1.15 13.16 -3.45
CA ASN A 30 0.14 12.77 -2.87
C ASN A 30 0.10 11.49 -2.01
N THR A 31 -1.05 11.00 -1.56
CA THR A 31 -1.15 9.84 -0.63
C THR A 31 -1.91 8.64 -1.19
N ASN A 32 -2.18 8.61 -2.49
CA ASN A 32 -2.87 7.51 -3.16
C ASN A 32 -4.27 7.26 -2.55
N GLU A 33 -4.97 8.31 -2.13
CA GLU A 33 -6.37 8.21 -1.70
C GLU A 33 -7.27 7.95 -2.91
N ASN A 34 -8.41 7.29 -2.67
CA ASN A 34 -9.40 7.12 -3.72
C ASN A 34 -10.10 8.46 -3.99
N PRO A 35 -10.25 8.89 -5.25
CA PRO A 35 -10.99 10.12 -5.57
C PRO A 35 -12.51 9.98 -5.39
N TYR A 36 -13.03 8.75 -5.25
CA TYR A 36 -14.46 8.48 -5.09
C TYR A 36 -14.82 8.18 -3.63
N PRO A 37 -16.06 8.49 -3.21
CA PRO A 37 -16.51 8.18 -1.86
C PRO A 37 -16.59 6.66 -1.62
N PRO A 38 -16.65 6.21 -0.35
CA PRO A 38 -16.89 4.82 -0.03
C PRO A 38 -18.25 4.32 -0.53
N SER A 39 -18.42 2.99 -0.55
CA SER A 39 -19.68 2.33 -0.88
C SER A 39 -20.87 2.94 -0.13
N PRO A 40 -22.01 3.21 -0.81
CA PRO A 40 -23.24 3.61 -0.16
C PRO A 40 -23.69 2.62 0.93
N GLN A 41 -23.51 1.31 0.71
CA GLN A 41 -23.83 0.28 1.71
C GLN A 41 -22.94 0.42 2.95
N ALA A 42 -21.66 0.70 2.76
CA ALA A 42 -20.73 0.97 3.86
C ALA A 42 -21.12 2.25 4.63
N LEU A 43 -21.58 3.29 3.93
CA LEU A 43 -22.08 4.51 4.56
C LEU A 43 -23.43 4.30 5.27
N ASP A 44 -24.28 3.41 4.77
CA ASP A 44 -25.55 3.06 5.42
C ASP A 44 -25.34 2.37 6.76
N VAL A 45 -24.26 1.60 6.93
CA VAL A 45 -23.86 1.08 8.25
C VAL A 45 -23.63 2.22 9.24
N LEU A 46 -22.92 3.27 8.84
CA LEU A 46 -22.68 4.44 9.71
C LEU A 46 -23.97 5.19 10.03
N ARG A 47 -24.85 5.38 9.04
CA ARG A 47 -26.13 6.09 9.22
C ARG A 47 -27.07 5.36 10.19
N ASN A 48 -27.03 4.04 10.20
CA ASN A 48 -27.91 3.19 10.98
C ASN A 48 -27.20 2.49 12.15
N PHE A 49 -26.03 2.99 12.55
CA PHE A 49 -25.20 2.35 13.57
C PHE A 49 -25.86 2.39 14.95
N ASP A 50 -25.96 1.23 15.61
CA ASP A 50 -26.44 1.13 17.00
C ASP A 50 -25.35 1.59 17.97
N GLY A 51 -25.54 2.79 18.53
CA GLY A 51 -24.63 3.38 19.49
C GLY A 51 -24.40 2.56 20.76
N ASP A 52 -25.31 1.65 21.13
CA ASP A 52 -25.13 0.79 22.33
C ASP A 52 -23.92 -0.15 22.17
N LEU A 53 -23.55 -0.50 20.94
CA LEU A 53 -22.39 -1.36 20.65
C LEU A 53 -21.07 -0.74 21.12
N LEU A 54 -20.98 0.59 21.23
CA LEU A 54 -19.74 1.29 21.62
C LEU A 54 -19.30 0.99 23.06
N ARG A 55 -20.20 0.54 23.93
CA ARG A 55 -19.85 0.20 25.32
C ARG A 55 -19.28 -1.22 25.48
N ARG A 56 -19.17 -1.97 24.38
CA ARG A 56 -18.71 -3.37 24.36
C ARG A 56 -17.41 -3.49 23.59
N TYR A 57 -16.53 -4.36 24.07
CA TYR A 57 -15.35 -4.73 23.29
C TYR A 57 -15.77 -5.48 22.03
N PRO A 58 -15.12 -5.21 20.88
CA PRO A 58 -15.40 -5.90 19.63
C PRO A 58 -14.92 -7.36 19.67
N ASP A 59 -15.46 -8.19 18.77
CA ASP A 59 -15.04 -9.58 18.61
C ASP A 59 -13.56 -9.66 18.22
N PHE A 60 -12.76 -10.33 19.06
CA PHE A 60 -11.32 -10.54 18.86
C PHE A 60 -10.99 -11.14 17.48
N PHE A 61 -11.85 -12.04 16.99
CA PHE A 61 -11.66 -12.74 15.71
C PHE A 61 -12.31 -12.04 14.53
N ALA A 62 -13.03 -10.93 14.76
CA ALA A 62 -13.74 -10.17 13.74
C ALA A 62 -14.59 -11.05 12.80
N LYS A 63 -15.35 -12.01 13.36
CA LYS A 63 -15.99 -13.09 12.59
C LYS A 63 -16.84 -12.59 11.43
N GLU A 64 -17.61 -11.53 11.63
CA GLU A 64 -18.45 -10.94 10.58
C GLU A 64 -17.62 -10.38 9.41
N PHE A 65 -16.53 -9.67 9.72
CA PHE A 65 -15.61 -9.18 8.70
C PHE A 65 -14.94 -10.35 7.97
N CYS A 66 -14.40 -11.34 8.69
CA CYS A 66 -13.78 -12.52 8.10
C CYS A 66 -14.76 -13.30 7.22
N GLN A 67 -16.02 -13.42 7.64
CA GLN A 67 -17.07 -14.04 6.83
C GLN A 67 -17.34 -13.27 5.54
N SER A 68 -17.38 -11.93 5.57
CA SER A 68 -17.53 -11.13 4.35
C SER A 68 -16.37 -11.32 3.36
N VAL A 69 -15.15 -11.41 3.86
CA VAL A 69 -13.94 -11.63 3.06
C VAL A 69 -13.95 -13.06 2.49
N SER A 70 -14.32 -14.05 3.30
CA SER A 70 -14.47 -15.45 2.86
C SER A 70 -15.43 -15.58 1.68
N GLU A 71 -16.62 -14.98 1.78
CA GLU A 71 -17.64 -15.03 0.72
C GLU A 71 -17.18 -14.38 -0.58
N VAL A 72 -16.42 -13.29 -0.50
CA VAL A 72 -15.98 -12.52 -1.66
C VAL A 72 -14.75 -13.13 -2.34
N PHE A 73 -13.80 -13.63 -1.55
CA PHE A 73 -12.52 -14.11 -2.07
C PHE A 73 -12.41 -15.63 -2.15
N GLY A 74 -13.42 -16.38 -1.68
CA GLY A 74 -13.45 -17.84 -1.75
C GLY A 74 -12.44 -18.53 -0.86
N VAL A 75 -11.94 -17.86 0.18
CA VAL A 75 -10.96 -18.40 1.14
C VAL A 75 -11.64 -18.78 2.45
N PRO A 76 -11.20 -19.84 3.16
CA PRO A 76 -11.79 -20.19 4.45
C PRO A 76 -11.74 -19.05 5.47
N ALA A 77 -12.77 -18.92 6.31
CA ALA A 77 -12.87 -17.80 7.24
C ALA A 77 -11.75 -17.77 8.30
N ASP A 78 -11.19 -18.93 8.64
CA ASP A 78 -10.06 -19.10 9.55
C ASP A 78 -8.69 -18.82 8.89
N TRP A 79 -8.66 -18.53 7.59
CA TRP A 79 -7.48 -18.07 6.85
C TRP A 79 -7.35 -16.55 6.83
N ILE A 80 -8.15 -15.84 7.62
CA ILE A 80 -8.26 -14.38 7.58
C ILE A 80 -7.87 -13.79 8.93
N ILE A 81 -7.06 -12.73 8.91
CA ILE A 81 -6.75 -11.90 10.07
C ILE A 81 -7.05 -10.44 9.76
N LEU A 82 -7.78 -9.76 10.65
CA LEU A 82 -8.07 -8.33 10.54
C LEU A 82 -7.02 -7.48 11.27
N GLY A 83 -6.65 -6.36 10.65
CA GLY A 83 -5.73 -5.36 11.19
C GLY A 83 -6.24 -3.91 11.01
N ASN A 84 -5.75 -3.02 11.88
CA ASN A 84 -5.95 -1.58 11.86
C ASN A 84 -5.11 -0.92 10.74
N GLY A 85 -5.43 -1.32 9.52
CA GLY A 85 -4.65 -1.13 8.31
C GLY A 85 -3.67 -2.28 8.10
N SER A 86 -3.25 -2.49 6.85
CA SER A 86 -2.23 -3.48 6.53
C SER A 86 -0.90 -3.18 7.23
N ASP A 87 -0.63 -1.91 7.57
CA ASP A 87 0.53 -1.49 8.35
C ASP A 87 0.65 -2.17 9.71
N GLU A 88 -0.48 -2.43 10.39
CA GLU A 88 -0.44 -3.19 11.64
C GLU A 88 0.05 -4.61 11.38
N LEU A 89 -0.45 -5.25 10.32
CA LEU A 89 -0.07 -6.62 9.96
C LEU A 89 1.40 -6.71 9.55
N LEU A 90 1.92 -5.71 8.80
CA LEU A 90 3.35 -5.59 8.51
C LEU A 90 4.18 -5.57 9.81
N ASN A 91 3.76 -4.76 10.78
CA ASN A 91 4.42 -4.66 12.07
C ASN A 91 4.34 -5.97 12.87
N LEU A 92 3.17 -6.63 12.90
CA LEU A 92 2.97 -7.90 13.58
C LEU A 92 3.87 -9.00 12.99
N LEU A 93 3.97 -9.07 11.66
CA LEU A 93 4.85 -10.02 10.98
C LEU A 93 6.31 -9.80 11.35
N ILE A 94 6.80 -8.56 11.33
CA ILE A 94 8.18 -8.25 11.75
C ILE A 94 8.42 -8.66 13.20
N ARG A 95 7.52 -8.29 14.11
CA ARG A 95 7.63 -8.62 15.54
C ARG A 95 7.58 -10.12 15.81
N ALA A 96 6.77 -10.86 15.06
CA ALA A 96 6.60 -12.31 15.24
C ALA A 96 7.75 -13.11 14.63
N CYS A 97 8.40 -12.59 13.58
CA CYS A 97 9.26 -13.40 12.73
C CYS A 97 10.73 -12.97 12.71
N ALA A 98 11.07 -11.73 13.07
CA ALA A 98 12.42 -11.19 12.88
C ALA A 98 13.11 -10.79 14.20
N GLU A 99 14.34 -11.25 14.37
CA GLU A 99 15.22 -10.95 15.51
C GLU A 99 16.67 -11.34 15.20
N GLY A 100 17.61 -10.49 15.61
CA GLY A 100 19.05 -10.72 15.44
C GLY A 100 19.50 -10.77 13.98
N SER A 101 20.66 -11.38 13.75
CA SER A 101 21.25 -11.59 12.42
C SER A 101 20.68 -12.80 11.68
N ASP A 102 20.11 -13.77 12.40
CA ASP A 102 19.73 -15.06 11.81
C ASP A 102 18.30 -15.03 11.28
N ARG A 103 17.45 -14.15 11.83
CA ARG A 103 16.05 -13.99 11.40
C ARG A 103 15.84 -12.62 10.76
N LYS A 104 16.31 -12.49 9.53
CA LYS A 104 16.39 -11.24 8.77
C LYS A 104 15.07 -10.85 8.12
N VAL A 105 14.88 -9.54 7.94
CA VAL A 105 13.85 -8.98 7.05
C VAL A 105 14.49 -8.67 5.69
N VAL A 106 13.87 -9.12 4.60
CA VAL A 106 14.37 -8.95 3.24
C VAL A 106 13.30 -8.28 2.39
N TYR A 107 13.67 -7.28 1.58
CA TYR A 107 12.79 -6.71 0.56
C TYR A 107 13.57 -5.97 -0.53
N PRO A 108 13.01 -5.88 -1.74
CA PRO A 108 13.66 -5.15 -2.81
C PRO A 108 13.39 -3.63 -2.72
N THR A 109 14.27 -2.79 -3.25
CA THR A 109 14.15 -1.32 -3.22
C THR A 109 14.30 -0.68 -4.62
N PRO A 110 13.58 0.42 -4.92
CA PRO A 110 12.65 1.13 -4.06
C PRO A 110 11.30 0.42 -3.89
N THR A 111 10.74 0.48 -2.68
CA THR A 111 9.43 -0.07 -2.33
C THR A 111 8.78 0.77 -1.23
N TYR A 112 7.77 0.24 -0.53
CA TYR A 112 7.08 0.92 0.53
C TYR A 112 8.01 1.25 1.71
N LEU A 113 8.26 2.55 1.92
CA LEU A 113 9.19 3.07 2.93
C LEU A 113 8.91 2.58 4.35
N LEU A 114 7.66 2.22 4.66
CA LEU A 114 7.29 1.79 5.99
C LEU A 114 7.96 0.46 6.38
N TYR A 115 8.32 -0.40 5.41
CA TYR A 115 9.08 -1.63 5.72
C TYR A 115 10.39 -1.31 6.45
N ARG A 116 11.13 -0.31 5.95
CA ARG A 116 12.38 0.17 6.57
C ARG A 116 12.13 0.69 7.99
N THR A 117 11.12 1.53 8.16
CA THR A 117 10.81 2.10 9.48
C THR A 117 10.39 1.04 10.49
N LEU A 118 9.49 0.12 10.12
CA LEU A 118 9.02 -0.93 11.02
C LEU A 118 10.14 -1.93 11.36
N ALA A 119 10.95 -2.32 10.37
CA ALA A 119 12.06 -3.22 10.62
C ALA A 119 13.13 -2.59 11.53
N ALA A 120 13.38 -1.28 11.41
CA ALA A 120 14.32 -0.56 12.28
C ALA A 120 13.86 -0.46 13.75
N MET A 121 12.56 -0.58 14.04
CA MET A 121 12.05 -0.64 15.42
C MET A 121 12.45 -1.95 16.12
N GLN A 122 12.60 -3.02 15.35
CA GLN A 122 12.94 -4.35 15.83
C GLN A 122 14.46 -4.54 15.82
N PRO A 123 15.07 -5.21 16.81
CA PRO A 123 16.49 -5.55 16.76
C PRO A 123 16.74 -6.70 15.76
N ALA A 124 16.40 -6.50 14.50
CA ALA A 124 16.55 -7.45 13.41
C ALA A 124 17.45 -6.88 12.31
N GLN A 125 18.23 -7.75 11.67
CA GLN A 125 18.97 -7.38 10.47
C GLN A 125 18.02 -7.21 9.28
N VAL A 126 18.24 -6.14 8.51
CA VAL A 126 17.48 -5.83 7.29
C VAL A 126 18.40 -5.94 6.08
N ILE A 127 17.95 -6.63 5.04
CA ILE A 127 18.64 -6.74 3.76
C ILE A 127 17.77 -6.08 2.68
N GLU A 128 18.22 -4.94 2.18
CA GLU A 128 17.61 -4.24 1.05
C GLU A 128 18.28 -4.67 -0.25
N ILE A 129 17.48 -5.08 -1.23
CA ILE A 129 17.98 -5.59 -2.52
C ILE A 129 17.54 -4.64 -3.65
N PRO A 130 18.43 -3.88 -4.27
CA PRO A 130 18.03 -2.98 -5.34
C PRO A 130 17.36 -3.73 -6.50
N TYR A 131 16.21 -3.25 -6.96
CA TYR A 131 15.65 -3.66 -8.24
C TYR A 131 16.64 -3.30 -9.37
N PRO A 132 16.74 -4.08 -10.45
CA PRO A 132 17.28 -3.58 -11.73
C PRO A 132 16.43 -2.42 -12.28
N ASP A 133 16.91 -1.74 -13.32
CA ASP A 133 16.22 -0.56 -13.89
C ASP A 133 14.93 -0.91 -14.64
N ASP A 134 14.81 -2.15 -15.10
CA ASP A 134 13.58 -2.69 -15.69
C ASP A 134 12.57 -3.18 -14.64
N PHE A 135 12.90 -3.04 -13.35
CA PHE A 135 12.11 -3.51 -12.21
C PHE A 135 11.76 -5.00 -12.20
N GLN A 136 12.50 -5.84 -12.95
CA GLN A 136 12.38 -7.28 -12.84
C GLN A 136 12.74 -7.74 -11.42
N LEU A 137 11.99 -8.70 -10.88
CA LEU A 137 12.19 -9.13 -9.50
C LEU A 137 13.56 -9.82 -9.34
N PRO A 138 14.45 -9.37 -8.43
CA PRO A 138 15.78 -9.96 -8.27
C PRO A 138 15.73 -11.27 -7.46
N ILE A 139 15.01 -12.28 -7.98
CA ILE A 139 14.69 -13.56 -7.32
C ILE A 139 15.92 -14.22 -6.69
N LYS A 140 17.02 -14.34 -7.46
CA LYS A 140 18.25 -15.01 -6.99
C LYS A 140 18.84 -14.32 -5.76
N ALA A 141 18.91 -12.99 -5.76
CA ALA A 141 19.44 -12.23 -4.64
C ALA A 141 18.52 -12.33 -3.40
N ILE A 142 17.20 -12.31 -3.61
CA ILE A 142 16.20 -12.46 -2.54
C ILE A 142 16.35 -13.82 -1.86
N ILE A 143 16.47 -14.91 -2.62
CA ILE A 143 16.65 -16.26 -2.07
C ILE A 143 17.97 -16.37 -1.30
N GLN A 144 19.07 -15.84 -1.86
CA GLN A 144 20.39 -15.86 -1.23
C GLN A 144 20.46 -15.08 0.09
N ALA A 145 19.58 -14.10 0.29
CA ALA A 145 19.52 -13.33 1.54
C ALA A 145 19.02 -14.16 2.74
N GLN A 146 18.33 -15.29 2.49
CA GLN A 146 17.81 -16.21 3.52
C GLN A 146 16.95 -15.50 4.57
N GLY A 147 15.99 -14.70 4.11
CA GLY A 147 15.08 -13.96 4.97
C GLY A 147 14.17 -14.89 5.79
N ALA A 148 14.02 -14.60 7.08
CA ALA A 148 12.93 -15.19 7.87
C ALA A 148 11.58 -14.59 7.47
N LEU A 149 11.61 -13.34 6.96
CA LEU A 149 10.48 -12.61 6.45
C LEU A 149 10.90 -11.84 5.19
N THR A 150 10.23 -12.10 4.07
CA THR A 150 10.49 -11.45 2.79
C THR A 150 9.25 -10.67 2.34
N PHE A 151 9.36 -9.35 2.18
CA PHE A 151 8.26 -8.51 1.69
C PHE A 151 8.40 -8.24 0.19
N ILE A 152 7.31 -8.45 -0.55
CA ILE A 152 7.17 -8.10 -1.96
C ILE A 152 5.87 -7.33 -2.15
N ALA A 153 5.95 -6.04 -2.47
CA ALA A 153 4.78 -5.27 -2.85
C ALA A 153 4.42 -5.52 -4.31
N SER A 154 3.19 -5.97 -4.58
CA SER A 154 2.70 -6.25 -5.92
C SER A 154 1.21 -5.92 -6.03
N PRO A 155 0.82 -4.83 -6.71
CA PRO A 155 1.69 -3.85 -7.37
C PRO A 155 2.57 -3.04 -6.42
N ASN A 156 3.78 -2.69 -6.85
CA ASN A 156 4.76 -1.97 -6.03
C ASN A 156 4.46 -0.47 -5.91
N SER A 157 4.74 0.12 -4.74
CA SER A 157 4.87 1.57 -4.58
C SER A 157 6.32 1.91 -4.25
N PRO A 158 6.98 2.83 -4.98
CA PRO A 158 6.37 3.81 -5.89
C PRO A 158 6.45 3.48 -7.38
N SER A 159 7.08 2.38 -7.81
CA SER A 159 7.31 2.10 -9.25
C SER A 159 6.07 1.64 -10.04
N ALA A 160 4.96 1.33 -9.37
CA ALA A 160 3.68 0.93 -9.95
C ALA A 160 3.65 -0.38 -10.75
N HIS A 161 4.79 -1.07 -10.93
CA HIS A 161 4.84 -2.37 -11.59
C HIS A 161 4.13 -3.46 -10.78
N ILE A 162 3.67 -4.49 -11.48
CA ILE A 162 3.20 -5.74 -10.88
C ILE A 162 4.30 -6.80 -11.00
N VAL A 163 4.48 -7.60 -9.95
CA VAL A 163 5.34 -8.78 -10.00
C VAL A 163 4.54 -9.95 -10.59
N PRO A 164 5.04 -10.67 -11.61
CA PRO A 164 4.39 -11.84 -12.17
C PRO A 164 4.08 -12.91 -11.11
N LEU A 165 2.94 -13.59 -11.25
CA LEU A 165 2.55 -14.66 -10.33
C LEU A 165 3.57 -15.80 -10.27
N GLU A 166 4.17 -16.15 -11.41
CA GLU A 166 5.21 -17.20 -11.49
C GLU A 166 6.48 -16.84 -10.70
N ASP A 167 6.85 -15.56 -10.66
CA ASP A 167 8.00 -15.09 -9.91
C ASP A 167 7.73 -15.17 -8.40
N LEU A 168 6.51 -14.81 -7.97
CA LEU A 168 6.06 -14.98 -6.59
C LEU A 168 5.99 -16.45 -6.19
N ARG A 169 5.48 -17.32 -7.08
CA ARG A 169 5.46 -18.78 -6.90
C ARG A 169 6.87 -19.34 -6.72
N SER A 170 7.81 -18.90 -7.58
CA SER A 170 9.22 -19.29 -7.52
C SER A 170 9.87 -18.90 -6.19
N LEU A 171 9.55 -17.72 -5.65
CA LEU A 171 9.97 -17.31 -4.32
C LEU A 171 9.33 -18.16 -3.23
N ALA A 172 8.02 -18.34 -3.24
CA ALA A 172 7.29 -19.11 -2.22
C ALA A 172 7.86 -20.52 -2.07
N GLN A 173 8.21 -21.17 -3.19
CA GLN A 173 8.79 -22.51 -3.22
C GLN A 173 10.22 -22.59 -2.64
N GLN A 174 11.03 -21.55 -2.82
CA GLN A 174 12.47 -21.59 -2.52
C GLN A 174 12.85 -20.88 -1.20
N LEU A 175 11.97 -20.03 -0.67
CA LEU A 175 12.21 -19.34 0.58
C LEU A 175 12.04 -20.29 1.78
N SER A 176 12.99 -20.23 2.71
CA SER A 176 12.89 -20.92 4.01
C SER A 176 12.01 -20.18 5.02
N GLY A 177 11.76 -18.88 4.78
CA GLY A 177 10.94 -18.01 5.63
C GLY A 177 9.55 -17.76 5.07
N ILE A 178 8.88 -16.75 5.63
CA ILE A 178 7.56 -16.31 5.18
C ILE A 178 7.72 -15.35 4.00
N LEU A 179 6.95 -15.58 2.94
CA LEU A 179 6.75 -14.63 1.86
C LEU A 179 5.49 -13.79 2.15
N VAL A 180 5.69 -12.49 2.32
CA VAL A 180 4.62 -11.51 2.45
C VAL A 180 4.42 -10.83 1.11
N VAL A 181 3.24 -11.00 0.51
CA VAL A 181 2.86 -10.27 -0.69
C VAL A 181 1.94 -9.12 -0.27
N ASP A 182 2.43 -7.89 -0.36
CA ASP A 182 1.66 -6.69 -0.06
C ASP A 182 0.87 -6.27 -1.30
N GLU A 183 -0.42 -6.54 -1.26
CA GLU A 183 -1.40 -6.33 -2.32
C GLU A 183 -2.22 -5.05 -2.08
N ALA A 184 -1.64 -4.00 -1.46
CA ALA A 184 -2.36 -2.75 -1.17
C ALA A 184 -3.02 -2.07 -2.38
N TYR A 185 -2.54 -2.37 -3.59
CA TYR A 185 -3.05 -1.80 -4.86
C TYR A 185 -3.70 -2.82 -5.79
N VAL A 186 -3.93 -4.06 -5.34
CA VAL A 186 -4.41 -5.17 -6.19
C VAL A 186 -5.77 -4.89 -6.86
N ASP A 187 -6.63 -4.07 -6.26
CA ASP A 187 -7.92 -3.68 -6.84
C ASP A 187 -7.79 -2.95 -8.19
N PHE A 188 -6.62 -2.35 -8.48
CA PHE A 188 -6.34 -1.64 -9.73
C PHE A 188 -5.51 -2.47 -10.72
N ALA A 189 -5.14 -3.68 -10.33
CA ALA A 189 -4.22 -4.55 -11.05
C ALA A 189 -4.94 -5.55 -11.96
N THR A 190 -4.19 -6.20 -12.84
CA THR A 190 -4.67 -7.27 -13.72
C THR A 190 -4.71 -8.65 -13.07
N GLY A 191 -4.08 -8.84 -11.92
CA GLY A 191 -3.98 -10.13 -11.25
C GLY A 191 -3.60 -10.02 -9.78
N SER A 192 -3.72 -11.16 -9.09
CA SER A 192 -3.44 -11.31 -7.66
C SER A 192 -2.64 -12.58 -7.40
N ALA A 193 -1.91 -12.58 -6.28
CA ALA A 193 -1.24 -13.73 -5.68
C ALA A 193 -2.16 -14.67 -4.87
N LEU A 194 -3.49 -14.46 -4.88
CA LEU A 194 -4.49 -15.33 -4.25
C LEU A 194 -4.25 -16.84 -4.47
N PRO A 195 -3.95 -17.32 -5.70
CA PRO A 195 -3.73 -18.75 -5.93
C PRO A 195 -2.59 -19.34 -5.09
N LEU A 196 -1.59 -18.55 -4.69
CA LEU A 196 -0.45 -19.03 -3.91
C LEU A 196 -0.84 -19.52 -2.51
N LEU A 197 -1.99 -19.10 -1.98
CA LEU A 197 -2.47 -19.53 -0.67
C LEU A 197 -2.83 -21.02 -0.65
N GLU A 198 -3.35 -21.55 -1.75
CA GLU A 198 -3.65 -22.98 -1.88
C GLU A 198 -2.38 -23.81 -2.12
N GLU A 199 -1.35 -23.19 -2.71
CA GLU A 199 -0.11 -23.86 -3.09
C GLU A 199 0.94 -23.88 -1.97
N PHE A 200 0.95 -22.89 -1.07
CA PHE A 200 2.04 -22.69 -0.11
C PHE A 200 1.58 -22.21 1.29
N GLU A 201 2.02 -22.93 2.33
CA GLU A 201 1.73 -22.56 3.73
C GLU A 201 2.56 -21.37 4.26
N ASN A 202 3.65 -21.00 3.57
CA ASN A 202 4.56 -19.91 3.97
C ASN A 202 4.22 -18.55 3.33
N VAL A 203 3.08 -18.45 2.64
CA VAL A 203 2.63 -17.20 2.01
C VAL A 203 1.57 -16.52 2.88
N ILE A 204 1.68 -15.19 2.99
CA ILE A 204 0.62 -14.32 3.48
C ILE A 204 0.41 -13.17 2.51
N LEU A 205 -0.84 -12.95 2.11
CA LEU A 205 -1.23 -11.78 1.33
C LEU A 205 -1.74 -10.70 2.28
N LEU A 206 -1.32 -9.46 2.09
CA LEU A 206 -1.84 -8.32 2.84
C LEU A 206 -2.64 -7.41 1.93
N ARG A 207 -3.84 -7.04 2.35
CA ARG A 207 -4.74 -6.13 1.62
C ARG A 207 -5.25 -5.02 2.51
N THR A 208 -5.76 -3.96 1.87
CA THR A 208 -6.33 -2.81 2.58
C THR A 208 -7.57 -2.28 1.88
N LEU A 209 -8.51 -1.77 2.68
CA LEU A 209 -9.66 -1.02 2.18
C LEU A 209 -9.33 0.46 1.99
N SER A 210 -8.09 0.88 2.29
CA SER A 210 -7.67 2.29 2.21
C SER A 210 -7.64 2.83 0.77
N LYS A 211 -7.49 1.94 -0.22
CA LYS A 211 -7.24 2.27 -1.61
C LYS A 211 -8.46 1.96 -2.47
N GLY A 212 -8.62 0.72 -2.94
CA GLY A 212 -9.73 0.33 -3.81
C GLY A 212 -11.12 0.67 -3.25
N TYR A 213 -11.31 0.53 -1.94
CA TYR A 213 -12.59 0.74 -1.27
C TYR A 213 -12.83 2.17 -0.73
N GLY A 214 -11.85 3.08 -0.85
CA GLY A 214 -12.02 4.48 -0.42
C GLY A 214 -12.09 4.72 1.10
N LEU A 215 -11.64 3.76 1.92
CA LEU A 215 -11.76 3.81 3.39
C LEU A 215 -10.44 4.14 4.11
N ALA A 216 -9.59 5.00 3.53
CA ALA A 216 -8.30 5.35 4.14
C ALA A 216 -8.43 5.94 5.56
N GLY A 217 -9.53 6.64 5.84
CA GLY A 217 -9.82 7.23 7.15
C GLY A 217 -10.21 6.24 8.24
N LEU A 218 -10.64 5.01 7.89
CA LEU A 218 -11.04 3.98 8.87
C LEU A 218 -9.93 2.98 9.20
N ARG A 219 -8.82 3.00 8.45
CA ARG A 219 -7.66 2.14 8.73
C ARG A 219 -8.06 0.66 8.82
N ILE A 220 -8.60 0.10 7.74
CA ILE A 220 -8.96 -1.33 7.67
C ILE A 220 -8.01 -2.05 6.71
N GLY A 221 -7.37 -3.12 7.19
CA GLY A 221 -6.58 -4.04 6.38
C GLY A 221 -6.72 -5.46 6.87
N PHE A 222 -6.37 -6.42 6.03
CA PHE A 222 -6.52 -7.83 6.36
C PHE A 222 -5.41 -8.66 5.73
N GLY A 223 -5.11 -9.78 6.39
CA GLY A 223 -4.16 -10.78 5.93
C GLY A 223 -4.91 -12.04 5.53
N LEU A 224 -4.44 -12.69 4.46
CA LEU A 224 -4.90 -14.00 4.02
C LEU A 224 -3.73 -14.97 4.09
N ALA A 225 -3.83 -16.01 4.91
CA ALA A 225 -2.76 -17.02 5.07
C ALA A 225 -3.28 -18.31 5.69
N HIS A 226 -2.49 -19.37 5.58
CA HIS A 226 -2.81 -20.63 6.24
C HIS A 226 -2.94 -20.45 7.78
N PRO A 227 -3.90 -21.12 8.46
CA PRO A 227 -4.17 -20.93 9.89
C PRO A 227 -2.95 -21.19 10.79
N ARG A 228 -2.05 -22.07 10.33
CA ARG A 228 -0.77 -22.34 10.99
C ARG A 228 0.07 -21.06 11.15
N LEU A 229 0.18 -20.26 10.10
CA LEU A 229 0.89 -18.98 10.13
C LEU A 229 0.14 -17.97 11.02
N LEU A 230 -1.19 -17.88 10.86
CA LEU A 230 -2.02 -16.94 11.62
C LEU A 230 -2.00 -17.22 13.13
N SER A 231 -1.88 -18.47 13.56
CA SER A 231 -1.74 -18.84 14.98
C SER A 231 -0.54 -18.16 15.65
N GLY A 232 0.53 -17.90 14.89
CA GLY A 232 1.67 -17.11 15.32
C GLY A 232 1.31 -15.65 15.55
N LEU A 233 0.61 -15.05 14.59
CA LEU A 233 0.22 -13.65 14.61
C LEU A 233 -0.81 -13.34 15.70
N PHE A 234 -1.78 -14.23 15.95
CA PHE A 234 -2.76 -14.04 17.03
C PHE A 234 -2.15 -13.99 18.44
N LYS A 235 -0.92 -14.49 18.64
CA LYS A 235 -0.19 -14.34 19.91
C LYS A 235 0.44 -12.96 20.09
N VAL A 236 0.66 -12.23 19.00
CA VAL A 236 1.34 -10.92 18.99
C VAL A 236 0.35 -9.78 18.78
N LYS A 237 -0.77 -10.05 18.08
CA LYS A 237 -1.88 -9.12 17.87
C LYS A 237 -2.42 -8.63 19.20
N ASP A 238 -2.72 -7.34 19.28
CA ASP A 238 -3.43 -6.80 20.44
C ASP A 238 -4.84 -7.40 20.56
N SER A 239 -5.35 -7.48 21.79
CA SER A 239 -6.65 -8.03 22.15
C SER A 239 -7.81 -7.41 21.36
N HIS A 240 -7.86 -6.10 21.21
CA HIS A 240 -8.94 -5.41 20.46
C HIS A 240 -8.36 -4.32 19.57
N ASN A 241 -7.64 -4.74 18.52
CA ASN A 241 -6.88 -3.86 17.63
C ASN A 241 -7.73 -3.03 16.65
N VAL A 242 -8.94 -3.50 16.32
CA VAL A 242 -9.87 -2.80 15.40
C VAL A 242 -11.19 -2.57 16.12
N ASP A 243 -11.77 -1.38 15.94
CA ASP A 243 -13.05 -1.01 16.56
C ASP A 243 -14.26 -1.60 15.81
N ILE A 244 -15.41 -1.65 16.50
CA ILE A 244 -16.64 -2.24 15.97
C ILE A 244 -17.18 -1.48 14.75
N VAL A 245 -16.99 -0.15 14.68
CA VAL A 245 -17.47 0.65 13.55
C VAL A 245 -16.69 0.26 12.29
N ALA A 246 -15.36 0.20 12.39
CA ALA A 246 -14.49 -0.22 11.30
C ALA A 246 -14.79 -1.66 10.84
N MET A 247 -15.06 -2.59 11.76
CA MET A 247 -15.43 -3.97 11.40
C MET A 247 -16.71 -4.04 10.56
N LEU A 248 -17.79 -3.39 11.00
CA LEU A 248 -19.08 -3.43 10.33
C LEU A 248 -19.05 -2.69 8.99
N VAL A 249 -18.48 -1.48 8.96
CA VAL A 249 -18.34 -0.70 7.72
C VAL A 249 -17.44 -1.43 6.72
N GLY A 250 -16.35 -2.04 7.20
CA GLY A 250 -15.46 -2.85 6.39
C GLY A 250 -16.16 -4.06 5.79
N ALA A 251 -16.97 -4.78 6.57
CA ALA A 251 -17.70 -5.95 6.09
C ALA A 251 -18.71 -5.59 4.98
N ALA A 252 -19.46 -4.50 5.16
CA ALA A 252 -20.37 -3.99 4.13
C ALA A 252 -19.62 -3.53 2.86
N ALA A 253 -18.49 -2.83 3.02
CA ALA A 253 -17.67 -2.40 1.89
C ALA A 253 -17.11 -3.60 1.10
N ILE A 254 -16.62 -4.65 1.79
CA ILE A 254 -16.14 -5.87 1.16
C ILE A 254 -17.23 -6.52 0.30
N ARG A 255 -18.46 -6.62 0.80
CA ARG A 255 -19.58 -7.23 0.07
C ARG A 255 -19.99 -6.44 -1.18
N ASP A 256 -19.86 -5.12 -1.16
CA ASP A 256 -20.23 -4.25 -2.29
C ASP A 256 -19.17 -4.22 -3.41
N GLN A 257 -18.90 -5.39 -3.98
CA GLN A 257 -17.93 -5.56 -5.07
C GLN A 257 -18.32 -4.77 -6.31
N ALA A 258 -19.61 -4.66 -6.62
CA ALA A 258 -20.08 -3.92 -7.79
C ALA A 258 -19.67 -2.46 -7.72
N TYR A 259 -19.92 -1.78 -6.59
CA TYR A 259 -19.51 -0.39 -6.40
C TYR A 259 -17.99 -0.23 -6.44
N LYS A 260 -17.26 -1.06 -5.68
CA LYS A 260 -15.80 -1.01 -5.64
C LYS A 260 -15.18 -1.18 -7.02
N ASN A 261 -15.68 -2.14 -7.81
CA ASN A 261 -15.17 -2.41 -9.15
C ASN A 261 -15.48 -1.27 -10.13
N ASP A 262 -16.68 -0.68 -10.07
CA ASP A 262 -17.00 0.53 -10.86
C ASP A 262 -16.06 1.69 -10.55
N CYS A 263 -15.79 1.97 -9.27
CA CYS A 263 -14.80 2.98 -8.87
C CYS A 263 -13.39 2.64 -9.37
N ALA A 264 -12.97 1.38 -9.27
CA ALA A 264 -11.66 0.94 -9.75
C ALA A 264 -11.51 1.11 -11.27
N GLU A 265 -12.54 0.78 -12.06
CA GLU A 265 -12.52 0.98 -13.52
C GLU A 265 -12.45 2.46 -13.90
N LYS A 266 -13.17 3.33 -13.19
CA LYS A 266 -13.03 4.79 -13.37
C LYS A 266 -11.61 5.27 -13.10
N VAL A 267 -10.97 4.79 -12.02
CA VAL A 267 -9.56 5.10 -11.73
C VAL A 267 -8.64 4.58 -12.84
N LYS A 268 -8.82 3.35 -13.32
CA LYS A 268 -8.01 2.77 -14.41
C LYS A 268 -8.16 3.58 -15.71
N ALA A 269 -9.36 4.00 -16.07
CA ALA A 269 -9.61 4.85 -17.22
C ALA A 269 -8.93 6.22 -17.08
N SER A 270 -9.10 6.89 -15.92
CA SER A 270 -8.41 8.15 -15.63
C SER A 270 -6.89 8.00 -15.61
N ARG A 271 -6.36 6.88 -15.13
CA ARG A 271 -4.93 6.56 -15.14
C ARG A 271 -4.39 6.48 -16.57
N ALA A 272 -5.07 5.74 -17.46
CA ALA A 272 -4.66 5.62 -18.86
C ALA A 272 -4.66 6.98 -19.58
N GLN A 273 -5.68 7.80 -19.33
CA GLN A 273 -5.75 9.15 -19.88
C GLN A 273 -4.65 10.06 -19.31
N LEU A 274 -4.42 10.02 -18.00
CA LEU A 274 -3.39 10.81 -17.34
C LEU A 274 -1.99 10.46 -17.87
N ILE A 275 -1.68 9.17 -18.05
CA ILE A 275 -0.42 8.72 -18.68
C ILE A 275 -0.27 9.34 -20.07
N THR A 276 -1.30 9.21 -20.90
CA THR A 276 -1.31 9.74 -22.27
C THR A 276 -1.04 11.25 -22.28
N ASP A 277 -1.68 12.01 -21.39
CA ASP A 277 -1.55 13.47 -21.36
C ASP A 277 -0.22 13.94 -20.75
N LEU A 278 0.30 13.25 -19.74
CA LEU A 278 1.65 13.51 -19.22
C LEU A 278 2.73 13.26 -20.29
N CYS A 279 2.60 12.18 -21.07
CA CYS A 279 3.52 11.89 -22.18
C CYS A 279 3.48 12.99 -23.26
N LYS A 280 2.31 13.59 -23.56
CA LYS A 280 2.21 14.75 -24.46
C LYS A 280 2.94 15.99 -23.93
N LEU A 281 3.09 16.11 -22.60
CA LEU A 281 3.88 17.16 -21.95
C LEU A 281 5.38 16.81 -21.85
N GLY A 282 5.82 15.69 -22.43
CA GLY A 282 7.22 15.27 -22.46
C GLY A 282 7.67 14.48 -21.23
N PHE A 283 6.75 14.05 -20.36
CA PHE A 283 7.10 13.16 -19.26
C PHE A 283 7.36 11.74 -19.76
N VAL A 284 8.27 11.03 -19.08
CA VAL A 284 8.39 9.57 -19.20
C VAL A 284 7.57 8.94 -18.09
N VAL A 285 6.56 8.17 -18.46
CA VAL A 285 5.64 7.53 -17.50
C VAL A 285 5.50 6.05 -17.85
N PRO A 286 6.07 5.14 -17.03
CA PRO A 286 5.88 3.70 -17.21
C PRO A 286 4.43 3.30 -16.98
N ASP A 287 4.08 2.10 -17.47
CA ASP A 287 2.80 1.48 -17.18
C ASP A 287 2.59 1.31 -15.67
N SER A 288 1.35 1.50 -15.23
CA SER A 288 0.98 1.43 -13.82
C SER A 288 -0.16 0.44 -13.60
N GLN A 289 -0.01 -0.37 -12.55
CA GLN A 289 -1.04 -1.27 -12.03
C GLN A 289 -1.64 -0.75 -10.71
N THR A 290 -1.43 0.54 -10.37
CA THR A 290 -1.87 1.17 -9.11
C THR A 290 -2.88 2.29 -9.35
N ASN A 291 -3.32 3.00 -8.30
CA ASN A 291 -4.08 4.24 -8.41
C ASN A 291 -3.19 5.50 -8.48
N PHE A 292 -1.96 5.36 -8.95
CA PHE A 292 -1.03 6.46 -9.16
C PHE A 292 -0.13 6.15 -10.37
N VAL A 293 0.65 7.12 -10.80
CA VAL A 293 1.72 6.95 -11.79
C VAL A 293 3.04 7.44 -11.23
N LEU A 294 4.16 6.91 -11.72
CA LEU A 294 5.48 7.43 -11.44
C LEU A 294 5.99 8.12 -12.70
N ALA A 295 6.19 9.42 -12.66
CA ALA A 295 6.44 10.24 -13.82
C ALA A 295 7.78 10.97 -13.68
N THR A 296 8.65 10.84 -14.67
CA THR A 296 9.89 11.63 -14.80
C THR A 296 9.57 12.87 -15.63
N PRO A 297 9.73 14.10 -15.09
CA PRO A 297 9.49 15.33 -15.84
C PRO A 297 10.54 15.54 -16.94
N PRO A 298 10.19 16.28 -18.01
CA PRO A 298 11.19 16.73 -18.98
C PRO A 298 12.27 17.55 -18.26
N GLY A 299 13.54 17.31 -18.59
CA GLY A 299 14.69 17.98 -17.94
C GLY A 299 15.13 17.39 -16.59
N GLY A 300 14.34 16.49 -15.98
CA GLY A 300 14.76 15.71 -14.81
C GLY A 300 14.69 16.39 -13.43
N ASP A 301 14.36 17.69 -13.34
CA ASP A 301 14.24 18.38 -12.05
C ASP A 301 12.85 18.21 -11.41
N ALA A 302 12.64 17.04 -10.80
CA ALA A 302 11.39 16.74 -10.10
C ALA A 302 11.21 17.55 -8.81
N GLU A 303 12.29 17.94 -8.12
CA GLU A 303 12.20 18.73 -6.89
C GLU A 303 11.63 20.12 -7.17
N GLN A 304 12.15 20.81 -8.18
CA GLN A 304 11.68 22.13 -8.57
C GLN A 304 10.21 22.09 -9.02
N LEU A 305 9.85 21.11 -9.85
CA LEU A 305 8.47 20.96 -10.32
C LEU A 305 7.50 20.65 -9.18
N TYR A 306 7.90 19.80 -8.23
CA TYR A 306 7.14 19.52 -7.02
C TYR A 306 6.88 20.79 -6.19
N LEU A 307 7.92 21.60 -5.96
CA LEU A 307 7.80 22.85 -5.21
C LEU A 307 6.87 23.84 -5.92
N ALA A 308 6.99 23.98 -7.24
CA ALA A 308 6.15 24.87 -8.04
C ALA A 308 4.67 24.43 -8.08
N LEU A 309 4.39 23.12 -8.15
CA LEU A 309 3.03 22.59 -8.04
C LEU A 309 2.43 22.86 -6.66
N LYS A 310 3.24 22.70 -5.61
CA LYS A 310 2.84 22.97 -4.24
C LYS A 310 2.45 24.44 -4.04
N GLU A 311 3.21 25.39 -4.58
CA GLU A 311 2.87 26.82 -4.55
C GLU A 311 1.53 27.12 -5.22
N ARG A 312 1.10 26.28 -6.17
CA ARG A 312 -0.19 26.36 -6.86
C ARG A 312 -1.31 25.55 -6.19
N GLY A 313 -1.08 25.01 -4.99
CA GLY A 313 -2.07 24.24 -4.24
C GLY A 313 -2.30 22.82 -4.77
N ILE A 314 -1.35 22.26 -5.51
CA ILE A 314 -1.40 20.88 -6.02
C ILE A 314 -0.34 20.06 -5.29
N LEU A 315 -0.79 19.08 -4.50
CA LEU A 315 0.12 18.20 -3.76
C LEU A 315 0.30 16.90 -4.53
N VAL A 316 1.53 16.65 -5.01
CA VAL A 316 2.00 15.35 -5.48
C VAL A 316 3.07 14.80 -4.52
N ARG A 317 3.60 13.61 -4.77
CA ARG A 317 4.64 13.02 -3.92
C ARG A 317 6.00 13.06 -4.62
N TYR A 318 6.94 13.78 -4.01
CA TYR A 318 8.37 13.74 -4.35
C TYR A 318 9.14 12.93 -3.30
N TYR A 319 10.20 12.24 -3.74
CA TYR A 319 11.10 11.48 -2.88
C TYR A 319 12.52 11.99 -3.08
N LYS A 320 13.13 12.52 -2.02
CA LYS A 320 14.55 12.87 -2.01
C LYS A 320 15.40 11.63 -1.70
N GLU A 321 15.29 10.62 -2.56
CA GLU A 321 15.92 9.30 -2.40
C GLU A 321 16.54 8.85 -3.73
N PRO A 322 17.68 8.14 -3.70
CA PRO A 322 18.29 7.63 -4.93
C PRO A 322 17.29 6.85 -5.79
N ARG A 323 17.35 7.07 -7.11
CA ARG A 323 16.50 6.46 -8.16
C ARG A 323 15.07 7.01 -8.23
N LEU A 324 14.67 7.87 -7.29
CA LEU A 324 13.35 8.50 -7.23
C LEU A 324 13.40 10.04 -7.21
N ASP A 325 14.58 10.63 -7.06
CA ASP A 325 14.85 12.07 -6.95
C ASP A 325 14.67 12.84 -8.27
N ASP A 326 14.55 12.12 -9.38
CA ASP A 326 14.17 12.61 -10.70
C ASP A 326 12.70 12.32 -11.03
N LYS A 327 11.88 11.89 -10.06
CA LYS A 327 10.51 11.40 -10.30
C LYS A 327 9.47 12.02 -9.38
N LEU A 328 8.26 12.12 -9.90
CA LEU A 328 7.05 12.46 -9.15
C LEU A 328 6.10 11.26 -9.14
N ARG A 329 5.64 10.86 -7.95
CA ARG A 329 4.50 9.96 -7.83
C ARG A 329 3.22 10.79 -7.75
N ILE A 330 2.36 10.61 -8.74
CA ILE A 330 1.12 11.37 -8.92
C ILE A 330 -0.06 10.43 -8.72
N THR A 331 -0.85 10.65 -7.66
CA THR A 331 -2.12 9.92 -7.46
C THR A 331 -3.10 10.26 -8.58
N VAL A 332 -3.85 9.28 -9.05
CA VAL A 332 -4.94 9.49 -10.00
C VAL A 332 -6.14 10.06 -9.24
N GLY A 333 -6.47 11.33 -9.51
CA GLY A 333 -7.63 12.01 -8.95
C GLY A 333 -8.88 11.82 -9.80
N THR A 334 -9.92 12.62 -9.53
CA THR A 334 -11.05 12.77 -10.47
C THR A 334 -10.59 13.35 -11.80
N PRO A 335 -11.36 13.20 -12.90
CA PRO A 335 -11.03 13.84 -14.18
C PRO A 335 -10.74 15.33 -14.05
N GLU A 336 -11.50 16.05 -13.22
CA GLU A 336 -11.34 17.49 -12.98
C GLU A 336 -10.03 17.79 -12.25
N GLN A 337 -9.69 17.03 -11.21
CA GLN A 337 -8.43 17.17 -10.48
C GLN A 337 -7.23 16.91 -11.39
N ASN A 338 -7.31 15.87 -12.22
CA ASN A 338 -6.27 15.53 -13.19
C ASN A 338 -6.10 16.63 -14.24
N GLN A 339 -7.21 17.23 -14.71
CA GLN A 339 -7.17 18.33 -15.67
C GLN A 339 -6.55 19.61 -15.07
N VAL A 340 -6.86 19.92 -13.81
CA VAL A 340 -6.20 21.03 -13.09
C VAL A 340 -4.70 20.79 -13.01
N LEU A 341 -4.26 19.59 -12.61
CA LEU A 341 -2.85 19.22 -12.60
C LEU A 341 -2.19 19.40 -13.96
N LEU A 342 -2.78 18.85 -15.03
CA LEU A 342 -2.21 18.88 -16.38
C LEU A 342 -2.07 20.32 -16.92
N LYS A 343 -3.04 21.19 -16.63
CA LYS A 343 -2.99 22.61 -17.02
C LYS A 343 -1.81 23.33 -16.36
N GLU A 344 -1.62 23.12 -15.06
CA GLU A 344 -0.53 23.75 -14.33
C GLU A 344 0.83 23.18 -14.76
N LEU A 345 0.92 21.87 -14.99
CA LEU A 345 2.12 21.22 -15.54
C LEU A 345 2.50 21.78 -16.92
N ALA A 346 1.53 21.97 -17.82
CA ALA A 346 1.80 22.54 -19.14
C ALA A 346 2.43 23.95 -19.05
N THR A 347 1.93 24.76 -18.12
CA THR A 347 2.45 26.12 -17.86
C THR A 347 3.87 26.08 -17.28
N LEU A 348 4.13 25.16 -16.34
CA LEU A 348 5.42 25.02 -15.69
C LEU A 348 6.50 24.47 -16.64
N CYS A 349 6.16 23.42 -17.40
CA CYS A 349 7.08 22.82 -18.36
C CYS A 349 7.45 23.79 -19.49
N SER A 350 6.50 24.61 -19.98
CA SER A 350 6.83 25.62 -20.98
C SER A 350 7.79 26.68 -20.45
N THR A 351 7.73 27.02 -19.16
CA THR A 351 8.57 28.07 -18.56
C THR A 351 9.99 27.57 -18.31
N LEU A 352 10.14 26.30 -17.89
CA LEU A 352 11.42 25.68 -17.56
C LEU A 352 12.26 25.30 -18.79
N CYS A 353 11.66 25.15 -19.98
CA CYS A 353 12.41 24.92 -21.22
C CYS A 353 13.10 26.18 -21.78
N TYR A 354 12.77 27.38 -21.29
CA TYR A 354 13.35 28.65 -21.76
C TYR A 354 14.26 29.34 -20.73
N SER A 355 14.53 28.68 -19.60
CA SER A 355 15.49 29.10 -18.56
C SER A 355 16.66 28.14 -18.55
#